data_AF-A0A8H8RLL5-F1
#
_entry.id   AF-A0A8H8RLL5-F1
#
_cell.length_a   1.000
_cell.length_b   1.000
_cell.length_c   1.000
_cell.angle_alpha   90.00
_cell.angle_beta   90.00
_cell.angle_gamma   90.00
#
_symmetry.space_group_name_H-M   'P 1'
#
loop_
_entity.id
_entity.type
_entity.pdbx_description
1 polymer ?
#
loop_
_entity_poly.entity_id
_entity_poly.type
_entity_poly.pdbx_seq_one_letter_code
_entity_poly.pdbx_strand_id
1 'polypeptide(L)'
;MPPFTRPPKPHYLSYRIARGEQGVLTYEPYKSHLLPHWRFRTPQLARTSAETLYQHFLSFFEQGDFVGMDMARKFIQMGMTRAKRYANYEGGRKY
;
A
#
# COMPACT_ATOMS: atom_id res chain seq x y z
N MET A 1 6.28 -2.91 -16.60
CA MET A 1 6.55 -1.86 -15.59
C MET A 1 8.04 -1.89 -15.29
N PRO A 2 8.70 -0.73 -15.14
CA PRO A 2 10.10 -0.73 -14.72
C PRO A 2 10.24 -1.46 -13.37
N PRO A 3 11.34 -2.19 -13.15
CA PRO A 3 11.59 -2.83 -11.87
C PRO A 3 11.67 -1.77 -10.78
N PHE A 4 11.11 -2.07 -9.60
CA PHE A 4 11.25 -1.21 -8.44
C PHE A 4 12.71 -1.13 -8.02
N THR A 5 13.23 0.08 -7.91
CA THR A 5 14.58 0.34 -7.40
C THR A 5 14.47 1.09 -6.09
N ARG A 6 15.05 0.52 -5.03
CA ARG A 6 15.14 1.20 -3.73
C ARG A 6 15.88 2.54 -3.89
N PRO A 7 15.35 3.65 -3.34
CA PRO A 7 16.06 4.92 -3.38
C PRO A 7 17.38 4.88 -2.58
N PRO A 8 18.36 5.73 -2.91
CA PRO A 8 19.63 5.78 -2.19
C PRO A 8 19.42 6.16 -0.72
N LYS A 9 20.36 5.77 0.15
CA LYS A 9 20.28 5.96 1.62
C LYS A 9 19.83 7.37 2.06
N PRO A 10 20.34 8.49 1.52
CA PRO A 10 19.92 9.82 1.96
C PRO A 10 18.45 10.10 1.69
N HIS A 11 17.94 9.62 0.54
CA HIS A 11 16.52 9.69 0.25
C HIS A 11 15.79 8.78 1.23
N TYR A 12 16.10 7.47 1.28
CA TYR A 12 15.47 6.50 2.19
C TYR A 12 15.31 7.00 3.66
N LEU A 13 16.33 7.66 4.21
CA LEU A 13 16.32 8.20 5.59
C LEU A 13 15.50 9.48 5.76
N SER A 14 15.02 10.10 4.68
CA SER A 14 14.09 11.23 4.71
C SER A 14 12.64 10.80 4.97
N TYR A 15 12.36 9.49 4.98
CA TYR A 15 11.03 8.96 5.28
C TYR A 15 10.58 9.38 6.67
N ARG A 16 9.48 10.15 6.74
CA ARG A 16 8.89 10.66 7.98
C ARG A 16 7.38 10.63 7.88
N ILE A 17 6.75 10.22 8.97
CA ILE A 17 5.29 10.24 9.14
C ILE A 17 4.92 11.16 10.30
N ALA A 18 3.82 11.88 10.15
CA ALA A 18 3.27 12.72 11.22
C ALA A 18 2.25 11.93 12.06
N ARG A 19 1.71 12.58 13.10
CA ARG A 19 0.76 11.97 14.04
C ARG A 19 -0.42 11.33 13.29
N GLY A 20 -0.79 10.12 13.68
CA GLY A 20 -1.86 9.36 13.01
C GLY A 20 -1.49 8.84 11.62
N GLU A 21 -0.20 8.58 11.36
CA GLU A 21 0.33 8.08 10.09
C GLU A 21 0.10 9.05 8.90
N GLN A 22 0.00 10.35 9.18
CA GLN A 22 -0.11 11.36 8.14
C GLN A 22 1.14 11.36 7.25
N GLY A 23 0.95 11.36 5.93
CA GLY A 23 2.04 11.33 4.94
C GLY A 23 2.59 9.94 4.59
N VAL A 24 2.17 8.88 5.27
CA VAL A 24 2.68 7.50 5.04
C VAL A 24 2.57 7.05 3.56
N LEU A 25 1.55 7.51 2.82
CA LEU A 25 1.30 7.11 1.43
C LEU A 25 1.91 8.05 0.37
N THR A 26 2.67 9.07 0.77
CA THR A 26 3.14 10.10 -0.16
C THR A 26 4.56 9.86 -0.65
N TYR A 27 5.23 8.84 -0.14
CA TYR A 27 6.65 8.67 -0.33
C TYR A 27 6.99 7.87 -1.59
N GLU A 28 7.75 8.50 -2.50
CA GLU A 28 8.15 7.93 -3.78
C GLU A 28 9.52 7.24 -3.67
N PRO A 29 9.81 6.19 -4.47
CA PRO A 29 8.98 5.62 -5.54
C PRO A 29 7.94 4.57 -5.09
N TYR A 30 7.87 4.28 -3.78
CA TYR A 30 7.04 3.22 -3.22
C TYR A 30 5.54 3.43 -3.48
N LYS A 31 5.05 4.68 -3.39
CA LYS A 31 3.66 5.00 -3.72
C LYS A 31 3.33 4.59 -5.15
N SER A 32 4.12 5.05 -6.13
CA SER A 32 3.91 4.73 -7.54
C SER A 32 3.98 3.23 -7.83
N HIS A 33 4.83 2.52 -7.08
CA HIS A 33 4.96 1.08 -7.18
C HIS A 33 3.76 0.31 -6.61
N LEU A 34 3.26 0.70 -5.43
CA LEU A 34 2.20 -0.03 -4.72
C LEU A 34 0.78 0.35 -5.16
N LEU A 35 0.54 1.61 -5.50
CA LEU A 35 -0.80 2.14 -5.80
C LEU A 35 -1.53 1.40 -6.93
N PRO A 36 -0.88 0.99 -8.06
CA PRO A 36 -1.56 0.27 -9.13
C PRO A 36 -2.21 -1.05 -8.69
N HIS A 37 -1.67 -1.67 -7.63
CA HIS A 37 -2.14 -2.94 -7.09
C HIS A 37 -3.29 -2.79 -6.07
N TRP A 38 -3.66 -1.57 -5.69
CA TRP A 38 -4.66 -1.33 -4.64
C TRP A 38 -6.10 -1.24 -5.19
N ARG A 39 -6.72 -2.39 -5.48
CA ARG A 39 -8.06 -2.52 -6.07
C ARG A 39 -9.00 -3.33 -5.17
N PHE A 40 -9.82 -2.65 -4.37
CA PHE A 40 -10.68 -3.29 -3.37
C PHE A 40 -12.18 -3.10 -3.64
N ARG A 41 -12.60 -2.99 -4.91
CA ARG A 41 -14.01 -2.72 -5.27
C ARG A 41 -14.91 -3.94 -5.16
N THR A 42 -14.43 -5.11 -5.57
CA THR A 42 -15.17 -6.39 -5.56
C THR A 42 -14.39 -7.43 -4.77
N PRO A 43 -15.04 -8.50 -4.26
CA PRO A 43 -14.35 -9.54 -3.48
C PRO A 43 -13.17 -10.17 -4.24
N GLN A 44 -13.35 -10.48 -5.52
CA GLN A 44 -12.30 -11.06 -6.36
C GLN A 44 -11.09 -10.12 -6.49
N LEU A 45 -11.33 -8.83 -6.80
CA LEU A 45 -10.26 -7.85 -6.91
C LEU A 45 -9.57 -7.62 -5.57
N ALA A 46 -10.34 -7.53 -4.49
CA ALA A 46 -9.81 -7.35 -3.14
C ALA A 46 -8.86 -8.50 -2.74
N ARG A 47 -9.21 -9.75 -3.08
CA ARG A 47 -8.34 -10.91 -2.81
C ARG A 47 -7.02 -10.82 -3.57
N THR A 48 -7.07 -10.59 -4.88
CA THR A 48 -5.86 -10.42 -5.70
C THR A 48 -5.01 -9.24 -5.21
N SER A 49 -5.63 -8.10 -4.92
CA SER A 49 -4.92 -6.92 -4.41
C SER A 49 -4.27 -7.16 -3.04
N ALA A 50 -4.97 -7.80 -2.11
CA ALA A 50 -4.41 -8.11 -0.80
C ALA A 50 -3.21 -9.06 -0.92
N GLU A 51 -3.32 -10.10 -1.74
CA GLU A 51 -2.24 -11.05 -1.98
C GLU A 51 -1.04 -10.38 -2.64
N THR A 52 -1.23 -9.59 -3.70
CA THR A 52 -0.11 -8.88 -4.37
C THR A 52 0.58 -7.90 -3.42
N LEU A 53 -0.17 -7.12 -2.64
CA LEU A 53 0.41 -6.17 -1.68
C LEU A 53 1.14 -6.90 -0.54
N TYR A 54 0.63 -8.06 -0.13
CA TYR A 54 1.31 -8.89 0.87
C TYR A 54 2.62 -9.48 0.34
N GLN A 55 2.66 -9.93 -0.92
CA GLN A 55 3.90 -10.35 -1.55
C GLN A 55 4.93 -9.21 -1.64
N HIS A 56 4.49 -7.98 -1.93
CA HIS A 56 5.37 -6.82 -1.85
C HIS A 56 5.89 -6.57 -0.43
N PHE A 57 5.03 -6.69 0.59
CA PHE A 57 5.45 -6.58 1.98
C PHE A 57 6.54 -7.60 2.32
N LEU A 58 6.37 -8.87 1.95
CA LEU A 58 7.36 -9.93 2.18
C LEU A 58 8.67 -9.65 1.42
N SER A 59 8.60 -9.24 0.16
CA SER A 59 9.78 -8.89 -0.62
C SER A 59 10.56 -7.72 0.00
N PHE A 60 9.85 -6.70 0.49
CA PHE A 60 10.47 -5.59 1.23
C PHE A 60 11.12 -6.06 2.53
N PHE A 61 10.46 -6.97 3.26
CA PHE A 61 11.01 -7.56 4.47
C PHE A 61 12.32 -8.32 4.21
N GLU A 62 12.36 -9.17 3.19
CA GLU A 62 13.57 -9.91 2.80
C GLU A 62 14.73 -8.98 2.44
N GLN A 63 14.44 -7.82 1.85
CA GLN A 63 15.45 -6.84 1.48
C GLN A 63 15.82 -5.88 2.63
N GLY A 64 15.20 -6.02 3.82
CA GLY A 64 15.35 -5.08 4.92
C GLY A 64 14.83 -3.67 4.62
N ASP A 65 13.80 -3.54 3.77
CA ASP A 65 13.18 -2.27 3.39
C ASP A 65 12.09 -1.85 4.37
N PHE A 66 12.44 -1.10 5.41
CA PHE A 66 11.44 -0.65 6.39
C PHE A 66 10.37 0.25 5.74
N VAL A 67 10.77 1.15 4.84
CA VAL A 67 9.85 2.10 4.21
C VAL A 67 8.86 1.37 3.30
N GLY A 68 9.36 0.45 2.47
CA GLY A 68 8.51 -0.40 1.63
C GLY A 68 7.55 -1.25 2.45
N MET A 69 8.03 -1.85 3.54
CA MET A 69 7.18 -2.61 4.47
C MET A 69 6.07 -1.73 5.06
N ASP A 70 6.39 -0.54 5.57
CA ASP A 70 5.41 0.32 6.23
C ASP A 70 4.32 0.81 5.26
N MET A 71 4.74 1.18 4.04
CA MET A 71 3.80 1.58 3.00
C MET A 71 2.92 0.42 2.54
N ALA A 72 3.48 -0.77 2.30
CA ALA A 72 2.71 -1.95 1.91
C ALA A 72 1.69 -2.34 2.99
N ARG A 73 2.11 -2.35 4.26
CA ARG A 73 1.24 -2.54 5.43
C ARG A 73 0.07 -1.55 5.41
N LYS A 74 0.34 -0.26 5.20
CA LYS A 74 -0.71 0.76 5.17
C LYS A 74 -1.70 0.55 4.02
N PHE A 75 -1.22 0.23 2.82
CA PHE A 75 -2.09 -0.08 1.68
C PHE A 75 -3.01 -1.27 1.98
N ILE A 76 -2.49 -2.34 2.60
CA ILE A 76 -3.30 -3.50 3.02
C ILE A 76 -4.36 -3.08 4.04
N GLN A 77 -3.99 -2.32 5.08
CA GLN A 77 -4.93 -1.85 6.11
C GLN A 77 -6.06 -1.00 5.53
N MET A 78 -5.73 -0.04 4.66
CA MET A 78 -6.76 0.75 3.96
C MET A 78 -7.63 -0.10 3.03
N GLY A 79 -7.03 -1.12 2.40
CA GLY A 79 -7.72 -2.06 1.52
C GLY A 79 -8.79 -2.84 2.27
N MET A 80 -8.47 -3.32 3.48
CA MET A 80 -9.43 -3.99 4.38
C MET A 80 -10.62 -3.07 4.71
N THR A 81 -10.37 -1.81 5.10
CA THR A 81 -11.44 -0.85 5.38
C THR A 81 -12.30 -0.58 4.14
N ARG A 82 -11.68 -0.44 2.95
CA ARG A 82 -12.38 -0.23 1.68
C ARG A 82 -13.23 -1.44 1.29
N ALA A 83 -12.71 -2.64 1.42
CA ALA A 83 -13.43 -3.88 1.13
C ALA A 83 -14.65 -4.04 2.04
N LYS A 84 -14.48 -3.83 3.36
CA LYS A 84 -15.60 -3.85 4.32
C LYS A 84 -16.69 -2.85 3.95
N ARG A 85 -16.30 -1.63 3.56
CA ARG A 85 -17.25 -0.62 3.12
C ARG A 85 -18.06 -1.07 1.90
N TYR A 86 -17.43 -1.69 0.90
CA TYR A 86 -18.17 -2.18 -0.27
C TYR A 86 -19.03 -3.41 0.01
N ALA A 87 -18.61 -4.27 0.95
CA ALA A 87 -19.42 -5.40 1.38
C ALA A 87 -20.69 -4.95 2.13
N ASN A 88 -20.59 -3.88 2.93
CA ASN A 88 -21.71 -3.39 3.75
C ASN A 88 -22.67 -2.45 3.01
N TYR A 89 -22.26 -1.87 1.88
CA TYR A 89 -23.06 -0.89 1.14
C TYR A 89 -23.10 -1.23 -0.35
N GLU A 90 -24.14 -1.98 -0.75
CA GLU A 90 -24.57 -2.21 -2.13
C GLU A 90 -24.85 -0.86 -2.80
N GLY A 91 -23.88 -0.32 -3.57
CA GLY A 91 -24.12 0.87 -4.39
C GLY A 91 -22.97 1.88 -4.44
N GLY A 92 -21.97 1.80 -3.56
CA GLY A 92 -20.76 2.63 -3.67
C GLY A 92 -20.98 4.16 -3.69
N ARG A 93 -22.19 4.64 -3.40
CA ARG A 93 -22.50 6.08 -3.29
C ARG A 93 -21.95 6.58 -1.97
N LYS A 94 -20.84 7.31 -2.08
CA LYS A 94 -20.44 8.27 -1.06
C LYS A 94 -21.46 9.41 -1.19
N TYR A 95 -22.26 9.64 -0.15
CA TYR A 95 -23.09 10.85 -0.04
C TYR A 95 -22.21 12.09 -0.20
#